data_AF-A0A532DFA1-F1
#
_entry.id   AF-A0A532DFA1-F1
#
_cell.length_a   1.000
_cell.length_b   1.000
_cell.length_c   1.000
_cell.angle_alpha   90.00
_cell.angle_beta   90.00
_cell.angle_gamma   90.00
#
_symmetry.space_group_name_H-M   'P 1'
#
loop_
_entity.id
_entity.type
_entity.pdbx_description
1 polymer ?
#
loop_
_entity_poly.entity_id
_entity_poly.type
_entity_poly.pdbx_seq_one_letter_code
_entity_poly.pdbx_strand_id
1 'polypeptide(L)' 'MRSFRWWFAIGALLTLSVLMVQGGVRELLDGTTPGSGASAALSFGTTIVGGGLLAGCVALVMNRLR' A
#
# COMPACT_ATOMS: atom_id res chain seq x y z
N MET A 1 -18.93 -6.98 -1.83
CA MET A 1 -17.63 -7.18 -1.12
C MET A 1 -16.54 -7.81 -1.97
N ARG A 2 -16.84 -8.80 -2.84
CA ARG A 2 -15.81 -9.50 -3.66
C ARG A 2 -15.04 -8.56 -4.61
N SER A 3 -15.75 -7.67 -5.31
CA SER A 3 -15.12 -6.68 -6.22
C SER A 3 -14.26 -5.66 -5.49
N PHE A 4 -14.70 -5.19 -4.31
CA PHE A 4 -13.93 -4.26 -3.46
C PHE A 4 -12.63 -4.90 -2.95
N ARG A 5 -12.71 -6.14 -2.42
CA ARG A 5 -11.51 -6.87 -1.95
C ARG A 5 -10.51 -7.14 -3.07
N TRP A 6 -11.00 -7.43 -4.28
CA TRP A 6 -10.12 -7.68 -5.43
C TRP A 6 -9.42 -6.41 -5.91
N TRP A 7 -10.14 -5.29 -6.00
CA TRP A 7 -9.54 -3.99 -6.35
C TRP A 7 -8.63 -3.42 -5.26
N PHE A 8 -8.98 -3.63 -3.98
CA PHE A 8 -8.10 -3.31 -2.86
C PHE A 8 -6.79 -4.11 -2.94
N ALA A 9 -6.85 -5.41 -3.25
CA ALA A 9 -5.68 -6.25 -3.40
C ALA A 9 -4.78 -5.80 -4.57
N ILE A 10 -5.36 -5.39 -5.71
CA ILE A 10 -4.59 -4.80 -6.82
C ILE A 10 -3.94 -3.49 -6.40
N GLY A 11 -4.68 -2.59 -5.73
CA GLY A 11 -4.14 -1.32 -5.25
C GLY A 11 -2.97 -1.51 -4.29
N ALA A 12 -3.09 -2.44 -3.33
CA ALA A 12 -2.05 -2.77 -2.37
C ALA A 12 -0.81 -3.43 -3.03
N LEU A 13 -1.02 -4.32 -4.00
CA LEU A 13 0.07 -4.94 -4.78
C LEU A 13 0.83 -3.91 -5.62
N LEU A 14 0.14 -2.91 -6.16
CA LEU A 14 0.75 -1.87 -6.98
C LEU A 14 1.61 -0.92 -6.12
N THR A 15 1.13 -0.50 -4.94
CA THR A 15 1.96 0.24 -3.97
C THR A 15 3.13 -0.59 -3.48
N LEU A 16 2.95 -1.89 -3.20
CA LEU A 16 4.04 -2.79 -2.82
C LEU A 16 5.09 -2.90 -3.94
N SER A 17 4.66 -3.04 -5.19
CA SER A 17 5.55 -3.12 -6.37
C SER A 17 6.34 -1.82 -6.56
N VAL A 18 5.70 -0.67 -6.39
CA VAL A 18 6.36 0.65 -6.44
C VAL A 18 7.38 0.81 -5.31
N LEU A 19 7.07 0.36 -4.09
CA LEU A 19 7.98 0.40 -2.94
C LEU A 19 9.21 -0.50 -3.14
N MET A 20 9.05 -1.65 -3.78
CA MET A 20 10.16 -2.53 -4.16
C MET A 20 11.06 -1.88 -5.22
N VAL A 21 10.47 -1.17 -6.20
CA VAL A 21 11.21 -0.49 -7.28
C VAL A 21 11.94 0.78 -6.80
N GLN A 22 11.31 1.58 -5.94
CA GLN A 22 11.91 2.81 -5.39
C GLN A 22 12.97 2.54 -4.31
N GLY A 23 13.21 1.27 -3.96
CA GLY A 23 14.21 0.90 -2.94
C GLY A 23 13.73 1.06 -1.50
N GLY A 24 12.42 1.22 -1.24
CA GLY A 24 11.87 1.37 0.11
C GLY A 24 12.09 0.14 1.02
N VAL A 25 12.22 -1.05 0.43
CA VAL A 25 12.61 -2.27 1.17
C VAL A 25 14.08 -2.25 1.58
N ARG A 26 14.93 -1.68 0.72
CA ARG A 26 16.35 -1.53 1.01
C ARG A 26 16.58 -0.45 2.07
N GLU A 27 15.79 0.62 2.07
CA GLU A 27 15.75 1.63 3.13
C GLU A 27 15.28 1.05 4.48
N LEU A 28 14.31 0.11 4.47
CA LEU A 28 13.89 -0.63 5.67
C LEU A 28 14.94 -1.63 6.18
N LEU A 29 15.74 -2.23 5.30
CA LEU A 29 16.79 -3.20 5.66
C LEU A 29 18.10 -2.52 6.10
N ASP A 30 18.55 -1.47 5.40
CA ASP A 30 19.77 -0.71 5.75
C ASP A 30 19.53 0.25 6.93
N GLY A 31 18.29 0.70 7.14
CA GLY A 31 17.87 1.59 8.23
C GLY A 31 17.81 0.97 9.63
N THR A 32 18.48 -0.17 9.87
CA THR A 32 18.53 -0.88 11.17
C THR A 32 19.41 -0.14 12.19
N THR A 33 19.21 1.16 12.35
CA THR A 33 19.73 1.95 13.47
C THR A 33 18.71 1.87 14.61
N PRO A 34 19.11 1.48 15.83
CA PRO A 34 18.19 1.23 16.94
C PRO A 34 17.58 2.56 17.43
N GLY A 35 16.45 2.97 16.84
CA GLY A 35 15.71 4.17 17.27
C GLY A 35 14.59 4.65 16.35
N SER A 36 14.62 4.35 15.04
CA SER A 36 13.68 4.95 14.05
C SER A 36 12.84 3.95 13.23
N GLY A 37 13.12 2.64 13.31
CA GLY A 37 12.51 1.64 12.43
C GLY A 37 10.98 1.46 12.55
N ALA A 38 10.40 1.75 13.73
CA ALA A 38 8.95 1.62 13.94
C ALA A 38 8.14 2.66 13.15
N SER A 39 8.61 3.91 13.08
CA SER A 39 7.94 5.00 12.36
C SER A 39 8.01 4.82 10.84
N ALA A 40 9.14 4.29 10.35
CA ALA A 40 9.29 3.93 8.95
C ALA A 40 8.32 2.80 8.56
N ALA A 41 8.32 1.70 9.31
CA ALA A 41 7.40 0.58 9.08
C ALA A 41 5.91 0.98 9.13
N LEU A 42 5.53 1.87 10.05
CA LEU A 42 4.18 2.44 10.13
C LEU A 42 3.83 3.31 8.91
N SER A 43 4.76 4.13 8.43
CA SER A 43 4.55 4.96 7.23
C SER A 43 4.43 4.11 5.96
N PHE A 44 5.20 3.03 5.85
CA PHE A 44 5.06 2.06 4.75
C PHE A 44 3.73 1.31 4.83
N GLY A 45 3.34 0.83 6.01
CA GLY A 45 2.07 0.13 6.22
C GLY A 45 0.86 1.02 5.88
N THR A 46 0.86 2.27 6.34
CA THR A 46 -0.19 3.24 6.02
C THR A 46 -0.22 3.61 4.54
N THR A 47 0.93 3.66 3.85
CA THR A 47 0.99 3.89 2.39
C THR A 47 0.40 2.73 1.59
N ILE A 48 0.70 1.48 1.96
CA ILE A 48 0.14 0.30 1.30
C ILE A 48 -1.38 0.22 1.52
N VAL A 49 -1.82 0.43 2.76
CA VAL A 49 -3.25 0.45 3.12
C VAL A 49 -3.98 1.60 2.45
N GLY A 50 -3.38 2.78 2.38
CA GLY A 50 -3.91 3.95 1.68
C GLY A 50 -4.06 3.73 0.17
N GLY A 51 -3.05 3.16 -0.48
CA GLY A 51 -3.10 2.80 -1.91
C GLY A 51 -4.18 1.76 -2.22
N GLY A 52 -4.32 0.73 -1.37
CA GLY A 52 -5.40 -0.25 -1.46
C GLY A 52 -6.78 0.38 -1.25
N LEU A 53 -6.95 1.26 -0.25
CA LEU A 53 -8.22 1.95 0.04
C LEU A 53 -8.66 2.85 -1.11
N LEU A 54 -7.74 3.61 -1.72
CA LEU A 54 -8.04 4.45 -2.89
C LEU A 54 -8.52 3.60 -4.08
N ALA A 55 -7.79 2.53 -4.41
CA ALA A 55 -8.19 1.62 -5.49
C ALA A 55 -9.53 0.92 -5.21
N GLY A 56 -9.76 0.51 -3.96
CA GLY A 56 -11.04 -0.06 -3.52
C GLY A 56 -12.20 0.95 -3.61
N CYS A 57 -11.98 2.20 -3.21
CA CYS A 57 -12.97 3.27 -3.32
C CYS A 57 -13.33 3.57 -4.78
N VAL A 58 -12.34 3.66 -5.68
CA VAL A 58 -12.58 3.84 -7.13
C VAL A 58 -13.45 2.69 -7.68
N ALA A 59 -13.17 1.46 -7.28
CA ALA A 59 -13.95 0.29 -7.71
C ALA A 59 -15.41 0.34 -7.22
N LEU A 60 -15.66 0.82 -6.00
CA LEU A 60 -17.02 1.02 -5.50
C LEU A 60 -17.78 2.12 -6.25
N VAL A 61 -17.09 3.22 -6.59
CA VAL A 61 -17.67 4.31 -7.38
C VAL A 61 -18.01 3.82 -8.79
N MET A 62 -17.10 3.12 -9.47
CA MET A 62 -17.37 2.55 -10.79
C MET A 62 -18.49 1.51 -10.78
N ASN A 63 -18.60 0.70 -9.72
CA ASN A 63 -19.71 -0.24 -9.54
C ASN A 63 -21.04 0.44 -9.13
N ARG A 64 -21.00 1.70 -8.67
CA ARG A 64 -22.19 2.52 -8.37
C ARG A 64 -22.66 3.30 -9.59
N LEU A 65 -21.76 3.67 -10.49
CA LEU A 65 -22.05 4.36 -11.76
C LEU A 65 -22.54 3.42 -12.86
N ARG A 66 -22.43 2.10 -12.66
CA ARG A 66 -22.92 1.06 -13.56
C ARG A 66 -24.23 0.48 -13.04
#